data_AF-A0A0W1G6T9-F1
#
_entry.id   AF-A0A0W1G6T9-F1
#
_cell.length_a   1.000
_cell.length_b   1.000
_cell.length_c   1.000
_cell.angle_alpha   90.00
_cell.angle_beta   90.00
_cell.angle_gamma   90.00
#
_symmetry.space_group_name_H-M   'P 1'
#
loop_
_entity.id
_entity.type
_entity.pdbx_description
1 polymer ?
#
loop_
_entity_poly.entity_id
_entity_poly.type
_entity_poly.pdbx_seq_one_letter_code
_entity_poly.pdbx_strand_id
1 'polypeptide(L)'
;MPGPAWPPSRFWQYWALAGMLVLTGAFWWGVEGYALFEGGYAGGQIADGLLRFSLLVLTPTLVLVWIAAAWLRRRVGESGYWQLLGLVAMIWAGAILVTRMLLA
;
A
#
# COMPACT_ATOMS: atom_id res chain seq x y z
N MET A 1 -42.17 12.38 -11.77
CA MET A 1 -40.80 11.99 -12.17
C MET A 1 -40.08 11.57 -10.91
N PRO A 2 -39.47 10.37 -10.83
CA PRO A 2 -38.64 10.04 -9.69
C PRO A 2 -37.45 11.02 -9.72
N GLY A 3 -37.27 11.80 -8.66
CA GLY A 3 -36.16 12.74 -8.55
C GLY A 3 -34.81 12.00 -8.57
N PRO A 4 -33.70 12.70 -8.84
CA PRO A 4 -32.38 12.08 -8.89
C PRO A 4 -32.08 11.36 -7.57
N ALA A 5 -31.92 10.05 -7.64
CA ALA A 5 -31.56 9.22 -6.50
C ALA A 5 -30.07 9.39 -6.22
N TRP A 6 -29.66 10.39 -5.42
CA TRP A 6 -28.39 10.44 -4.66
C TRP A 6 -27.93 11.87 -4.29
N PRO A 7 -27.19 12.05 -3.17
CA PRO A 7 -25.96 12.85 -3.18
C PRO A 7 -24.79 12.10 -3.85
N PRO A 8 -23.91 12.76 -4.64
CA PRO A 8 -22.82 12.08 -5.36
C PRO A 8 -21.85 11.35 -4.41
N SER A 9 -21.36 10.17 -4.80
CA SER A 9 -20.45 9.38 -3.96
C SER A 9 -19.14 10.14 -3.70
N ARG A 10 -18.68 10.15 -2.45
CA ARG A 10 -17.43 10.82 -2.03
C ARG A 10 -16.17 10.00 -2.29
N PHE A 11 -16.29 8.92 -3.06
CA PHE A 11 -15.22 7.97 -3.32
C PHE A 11 -13.92 8.65 -3.77
N TRP A 12 -13.99 9.54 -4.76
CA TRP A 12 -12.81 10.20 -5.32
C TRP A 12 -12.13 11.16 -4.35
N GLN A 13 -12.90 11.77 -3.45
CA GLN A 13 -12.35 12.61 -2.39
C GLN A 13 -11.53 11.77 -1.41
N TYR A 14 -12.08 10.65 -0.94
CA TYR A 14 -11.36 9.74 -0.04
C TYR A 14 -10.19 9.05 -0.73
N TRP A 15 -10.32 8.70 -2.02
CA TRP A 15 -9.23 8.13 -2.81
C TRP A 15 -8.04 9.08 -2.92
N ALA A 16 -8.30 10.37 -3.14
CA ALA A 16 -7.26 11.40 -3.17
C ALA A 16 -6.59 11.58 -1.81
N LEU A 17 -7.37 11.59 -0.72
CA LEU A 17 -6.83 11.66 0.65
C LEU A 17 -5.95 10.44 0.99
N ALA A 18 -6.42 9.24 0.64
CA ALA A 18 -5.65 8.01 0.83
C ALA A 18 -4.36 8.01 0.00
N GLY A 19 -4.37 8.67 -1.17
CA GLY A 19 -3.21 8.79 -2.04
C GLY A 19 -2.02 9.46 -1.38
N MET A 20 -2.24 10.49 -0.56
CA MET A 20 -1.15 11.12 0.19
C MET A 20 -0.45 10.11 1.11
N LEU A 21 -1.22 9.28 1.82
CA LEU A 21 -0.68 8.26 2.73
C LEU A 21 0.06 7.16 1.96
N VAL A 22 -0.55 6.63 0.89
CA VAL A 22 0.02 5.58 0.05
C VAL A 22 1.34 6.03 -0.56
N LEU A 23 1.36 7.21 -1.19
CA LEU A 23 2.55 7.72 -1.87
C LEU A 23 3.66 8.07 -0.88
N THR A 24 3.33 8.70 0.25
CA THR A 24 4.32 9.03 1.28
C THR A 24 4.93 7.77 1.87
N GLY A 25 4.09 6.78 2.22
CA GLY A 25 4.56 5.50 2.75
C GLY A 25 5.43 4.74 1.75
N ALA A 26 4.97 4.63 0.50
CA ALA A 26 5.72 3.96 -0.56
C ALA A 26 7.05 4.64 -0.86
N PHE A 27 7.07 5.98 -0.93
CA PHE A 27 8.29 6.75 -1.15
C PHE A 27 9.28 6.56 0.01
N TRP A 28 8.84 6.79 1.24
CA TRP A 28 9.72 6.74 2.41
C TRP A 28 10.30 5.34 2.62
N TRP A 29 9.46 4.30 2.55
CA TRP A 29 9.95 2.93 2.66
C TRP A 29 10.85 2.55 1.48
N GLY A 30 10.55 3.03 0.28
CA GLY A 30 11.41 2.82 -0.89
C GLY A 30 12.82 3.37 -0.68
N VAL A 31 12.95 4.61 -0.18
CA VAL A 31 14.26 5.22 0.11
C VAL A 31 14.96 4.53 1.26
N GLU A 32 14.27 4.37 2.39
CA GLU A 32 14.88 3.85 3.60
C GLU A 32 15.22 2.36 3.50
N GLY A 33 14.31 1.54 2.97
CA GLY A 33 14.57 0.13 2.75
C GLY A 33 15.65 -0.10 1.71
N TYR A 34 15.78 0.76 0.69
CA TYR A 34 16.90 0.72 -0.23
C TYR A 34 18.23 1.03 0.46
N ALA A 35 18.28 2.03 1.34
CA ALA A 35 19.47 2.33 2.13
C ALA A 35 19.85 1.18 3.07
N LEU A 36 18.87 0.52 3.70
CA LEU A 36 19.11 -0.68 4.52
C LEU A 36 19.65 -1.84 3.68
N PHE A 37 19.18 -1.99 2.44
CA PHE A 37 19.63 -3.02 1.52
C PHE A 37 21.08 -2.80 1.04
N GLU A 38 21.45 -1.57 0.68
CA GLU A 38 22.84 -1.25 0.29
C GLU A 38 23.81 -1.21 1.48
N GLY A 39 23.32 -0.86 2.67
CA GLY A 39 24.12 -0.62 3.87
C GLY A 39 24.81 -1.84 4.47
N GLY A 40 24.64 -3.04 3.91
CA GLY A 40 25.33 -4.25 4.37
C GLY A 40 24.99 -4.63 5.81
N TYR A 41 23.78 -4.30 6.28
CA TYR A 41 23.28 -4.74 7.58
C TYR A 41 23.42 -6.26 7.68
N ALA A 42 23.95 -6.76 8.80
CA ALA A 42 24.07 -8.19 9.09
C ALA A 42 22.70 -8.80 9.45
N GLY A 43 21.72 -8.65 8.56
CA GLY A 43 20.40 -9.26 8.66
C GLY A 43 20.48 -10.76 8.42
N GLY A 44 19.72 -11.55 9.17
CA GLY A 44 19.51 -12.96 8.83
C GLY A 44 18.80 -13.10 7.48
N GLN A 45 18.96 -14.24 6.80
CA GLN A 45 18.36 -14.53 5.48
C GLN A 45 16.84 -14.21 5.40
N ILE A 46 16.11 -14.37 6.50
CA ILE A 46 14.68 -14.04 6.61
C ILE A 46 14.46 -12.52 6.56
N ALA A 47 15.27 -11.73 7.26
CA ALA A 47 15.17 -10.28 7.27
C ALA A 47 15.42 -9.71 5.87
N ASP A 48 16.47 -10.18 5.20
CA ASP A 48 16.82 -9.76 3.85
C ASP A 48 15.76 -10.16 2.82
N GLY A 49 15.23 -11.39 2.92
CA GLY A 49 14.16 -11.86 2.07
C GLY A 49 12.89 -11.03 2.22
N LEU A 50 12.52 -10.72 3.47
CA LEU A 50 11.34 -9.91 3.77
C LEU A 50 11.53 -8.45 3.33
N LEU A 51 12.73 -7.88 3.53
CA LEU A 51 13.09 -6.54 3.05
C LEU A 51 12.92 -6.45 1.53
N ARG A 52 13.55 -7.38 0.78
CA ARG A 52 13.44 -7.42 -0.69
C ARG A 52 12.00 -7.61 -1.14
N PHE A 53 11.25 -8.52 -0.52
CA PHE A 53 9.85 -8.73 -0.85
C PHE A 53 8.99 -7.49 -0.59
N SER A 54 9.22 -6.79 0.53
CA SER A 54 8.48 -5.58 0.87
C SER A 54 8.74 -4.45 -0.14
N LEU A 55 9.98 -4.30 -0.59
CA LEU A 55 10.39 -3.26 -1.55
C LEU A 55 9.94 -3.58 -2.97
N LEU A 56 10.23 -4.79 -3.45
CA LEU A 56 10.04 -5.16 -4.85
C LEU A 56 8.62 -5.64 -5.16
N VAL A 57 7.86 -6.08 -4.16
CA VAL A 57 6.53 -6.65 -4.37
C VAL A 57 5.47 -5.85 -3.64
N LEU A 58 5.55 -5.73 -2.31
CA LEU A 58 4.45 -5.15 -1.54
C LEU A 58 4.26 -3.65 -1.81
N THR A 59 5.37 -2.90 -1.90
CA THR A 59 5.33 -1.45 -2.17
C THR A 59 4.72 -1.13 -3.54
N PRO A 60 5.17 -1.73 -4.67
CA PRO A 60 4.51 -1.50 -5.95
C PRO A 60 3.08 -2.06 -5.97
N THR A 61 2.80 -3.17 -5.29
CA THR A 61 1.42 -3.69 -5.19
C THR A 61 0.48 -2.68 -4.54
N LEU A 62 0.92 -2.04 -3.44
CA LEU A 62 0.15 -0.99 -2.76
C LEU A 62 -0.17 0.18 -3.71
N VAL A 63 0.84 0.64 -4.45
CA VAL A 63 0.68 1.74 -5.42
C VAL A 63 -0.22 1.34 -6.59
N LEU A 64 -0.06 0.13 -7.14
CA LEU A 64 -0.87 -0.37 -8.24
C LEU A 64 -2.34 -0.51 -7.86
N VAL A 65 -2.62 -1.07 -6.68
CA VAL A 65 -4.00 -1.18 -6.16
C VAL A 65 -4.61 0.21 -5.97
N TRP A 66 -3.83 1.18 -5.51
CA TRP A 66 -4.29 2.56 -5.37
C TRP A 66 -4.58 3.24 -6.72
N ILE A 67 -3.66 3.17 -7.69
CA ILE A 67 -3.84 3.82 -9.02
C ILE A 67 -4.92 3.12 -9.86
N ALA A 68 -5.04 1.79 -9.76
CA ALA A 68 -6.05 1.01 -10.49
C ALA A 68 -7.47 1.15 -9.91
N ALA A 69 -7.73 2.11 -9.01
CA ALA A 69 -9.03 2.29 -8.34
C ALA A 69 -10.22 2.37 -9.29
N ALA A 70 -10.10 3.08 -10.42
CA ALA A 70 -11.16 3.17 -11.42
C ALA A 70 -11.57 1.80 -11.97
N TRP A 71 -10.60 0.91 -12.21
CA TRP A 71 -10.82 -0.42 -12.74
C TRP A 71 -11.29 -1.39 -11.65
N LEU A 72 -10.63 -1.39 -10.49
CA LEU A 72 -10.97 -2.24 -9.35
C LEU A 72 -12.38 -1.96 -8.83
N ARG A 73 -12.76 -0.69 -8.64
CA ARG A 73 -14.11 -0.38 -8.13
C ARG A 73 -15.22 -0.88 -9.06
N ARG A 74 -14.97 -0.96 -10.37
CA ARG A 74 -15.95 -1.49 -11.34
C ARG A 74 -16.13 -3.00 -11.20
N ARG A 75 -15.14 -3.71 -10.66
CA ARG A 75 -15.16 -5.17 -10.49
C ARG A 75 -15.70 -5.59 -9.13
N VAL A 76 -15.27 -4.92 -8.06
CA VAL A 76 -15.55 -5.33 -6.67
C VAL A 76 -16.41 -4.33 -5.88
N GLY A 77 -16.88 -3.26 -6.53
CA GLY A 77 -17.62 -2.18 -5.87
C GLY A 77 -16.75 -1.26 -5.03
N GLU A 78 -17.35 -0.19 -4.48
CA GLU A 78 -16.62 0.78 -3.64
C GLU A 78 -16.13 0.15 -2.33
N SER A 79 -17.00 -0.58 -1.61
CA SER A 79 -16.63 -1.24 -0.35
C SER A 79 -15.53 -2.30 -0.56
N GLY A 80 -15.65 -3.13 -1.60
CA GLY A 80 -14.64 -4.14 -1.91
C GLY A 80 -13.28 -3.53 -2.28
N TYR A 81 -13.26 -2.39 -2.97
CA TYR A 81 -12.03 -1.66 -3.24
C TYR A 81 -11.35 -1.21 -1.94
N TRP A 82 -12.10 -0.62 -1.01
CA TRP A 82 -11.54 -0.15 0.27
C TRP A 82 -11.04 -1.30 1.14
N GLN A 83 -11.75 -2.43 1.16
CA GLN A 83 -11.29 -3.64 1.83
C GLN A 83 -9.99 -4.17 1.22
N LEU A 84 -9.90 -4.22 -0.12
CA LEU A 84 -8.70 -4.66 -0.81
C LEU A 84 -7.51 -3.74 -0.51
N LEU A 85 -7.69 -2.42 -0.66
CA LEU A 85 -6.64 -1.44 -0.38
C LEU A 85 -6.19 -1.52 1.08
N GLY A 86 -7.14 -1.62 2.02
CA GLY A 86 -6.85 -1.75 3.44
C GLY A 86 -6.08 -3.03 3.77
N LEU A 87 -6.46 -4.16 3.18
CA LEU A 87 -5.78 -5.44 3.39
C LEU A 87 -4.34 -5.39 2.85
N VAL A 88 -4.15 -4.88 1.64
CA VAL A 88 -2.81 -4.71 1.05
C VAL A 88 -1.96 -3.76 1.90
N ALA A 89 -2.54 -2.65 2.37
CA ALA A 89 -1.86 -1.70 3.26
C ALA A 89 -1.46 -2.35 4.59
N MET A 90 -2.33 -3.17 5.19
CA MET A 90 -2.03 -3.89 6.44
C MET A 90 -0.90 -4.91 6.27
N ILE A 91 -0.92 -5.68 5.17
CA ILE A 91 0.17 -6.63 4.87
C ILE A 91 1.48 -5.89 4.65
N TRP A 92 1.45 -4.79 3.87
CA TRP A 92 2.61 -3.95 3.61
C TRP A 92 3.20 -3.39 4.92
N ALA A 93 2.36 -2.76 5.76
CA ALA A 93 2.79 -2.22 7.05
C ALA A 93 3.32 -3.30 8.00
N GLY A 94 2.68 -4.47 8.05
CA GLY A 94 3.11 -5.60 8.86
C GLY A 94 4.48 -6.15 8.41
N ALA A 95 4.71 -6.28 7.10
CA ALA A 95 6.00 -6.70 6.57
C ALA A 95 7.12 -5.72 6.92
N ILE A 96 6.85 -4.41 6.84
CA ILE A 96 7.80 -3.37 7.25
C ILE A 96 8.13 -3.50 8.73
N LEU A 97 7.11 -3.61 9.58
CA LEU A 97 7.29 -3.71 11.03
C LEU A 97 8.14 -4.93 11.41
N VAL A 98 7.84 -6.09 10.84
CA VAL A 98 8.62 -7.31 11.11
C VAL A 98 10.04 -7.18 10.58
N THR A 99 10.23 -6.59 9.39
CA THR A 99 11.57 -6.32 8.85
C THR A 99 12.38 -5.46 9.81
N ARG A 100 11.77 -4.42 10.39
CA ARG A 100 12.43 -3.57 11.41
C ARG A 100 12.80 -4.34 12.66
N MET A 101 11.90 -5.16 13.19
CA MET A 101 12.17 -5.96 14.39
C MET A 101 13.30 -6.95 14.19
N LEU A 102 13.48 -7.46 12.96
CA LEU A 102 14.56 -8.40 12.63
C LEU A 102 15.89 -7.72 12.32
N LEU A 103 15.89 -6.42 11.98
CA LEU A 103 17.08 -5.63 11.71
C LEU A 103 17.60 -4.85 12.93
N ALA A 104 16.78 -4.74 13.98
CA ALA A 104 17.15 -4.17 15.28
C ALA A 104 17.99 -5.16 16.10
#